data_AF-A0A0K8Q501-F1
#
_entry.id   AF-A0A0K8Q501-F1
#
_cell.length_a   1.000
_cell.length_b   1.000
_cell.length_c   1.000
_cell.angle_alpha   90.00
_cell.angle_beta   90.00
_cell.angle_gamma   90.00
#
_symmetry.space_group_name_H-M   'P 1'
#
loop_
_entity.id
_entity.type
_entity.pdbx_description
1 polymer ?
#
loop_
_entity_poly.entity_id
_entity_poly.type
_entity_poly.pdbx_seq_one_letter_code
_entity_poly.pdbx_strand_id
1 'polypeptide(L)'
;AAVVPRRSRSQILKLVGGASTALVMIVIIFGGILGGIATPTEVAAFAVVYAFVVGGLIFREMKVGMTASFLVRSASLSGMILFIVAAAQAVTYVLTAEQVPQTMAQSLVGLAQAHGTWLFLLVCTAMLIVMGSVLEGAPALIIFGPLLLPIAVQLGVNELQFGILLILAMGLGLFSPPLGVGLYTACAIGGVPMEKVARPMVKYLAAIVVVLIGIIFFPWLTQALPHALGLG
;
A
#
# COMPACT_ATOMS: atom_id res chain seq x y z
N ALA A 1 31.93 18.65 -20.83
CA ALA A 1 31.13 18.79 -19.60
C ALA A 1 30.76 20.27 -19.45
N ALA A 2 29.48 20.63 -19.56
CA ALA A 2 29.04 22.01 -19.40
C ALA A 2 29.17 22.43 -17.94
N VAL A 3 30.02 23.42 -17.66
CA VAL A 3 30.23 23.98 -16.32
C VAL A 3 28.94 24.68 -15.90
N VAL A 4 28.22 24.11 -14.93
CA VAL A 4 27.02 24.73 -14.36
C VAL A 4 27.47 26.03 -13.66
N PRO A 5 26.98 27.22 -14.08
CA PRO A 5 27.40 28.47 -13.49
C PRO A 5 27.03 28.51 -12.00
N ARG A 6 27.93 29.02 -11.15
CA ARG A 6 27.71 29.14 -9.70
C ARG A 6 26.48 30.01 -9.45
N ARG A 7 25.40 29.41 -8.94
CA ARG A 7 24.14 30.10 -8.61
C ARG A 7 24.37 31.13 -7.51
N SER A 8 23.82 32.33 -7.69
CA SER A 8 23.88 33.41 -6.70
C SER A 8 23.12 33.01 -5.42
N ARG A 9 23.60 33.43 -4.24
CA ARG A 9 22.97 33.13 -2.94
C ARG A 9 21.47 33.51 -2.89
N SER A 10 21.07 34.55 -3.62
CA SER A 10 19.66 34.96 -3.75
C SER A 10 18.82 33.96 -4.55
N GLN A 11 19.39 33.32 -5.58
CA GLN A 11 18.71 32.26 -6.34
C GLN A 11 18.58 30.99 -5.51
N ILE A 12 19.59 30.68 -4.69
CA ILE A 12 19.54 29.55 -3.75
C ILE A 12 18.42 29.78 -2.71
N LEU A 13 18.32 30.97 -2.12
CA LEU A 13 17.22 31.28 -1.19
C LEU A 13 15.83 31.18 -1.83
N LYS A 14 15.66 31.63 -3.08
CA LYS A 14 14.38 31.45 -3.81
C LYS A 14 14.06 29.99 -4.09
N LEU A 15 15.06 29.18 -4.43
CA LEU A 15 14.90 27.74 -4.63
C LEU A 15 14.56 27.01 -3.33
N VAL A 16 15.19 27.39 -2.21
CA VAL A 16 14.90 26.84 -0.89
C VAL A 16 13.48 27.22 -0.45
N GLY A 17 13.06 28.46 -0.68
CA GLY A 17 11.69 28.90 -0.42
C GLY A 17 10.64 28.21 -1.31
N GLY A 18 11.00 27.85 -2.54
CA GLY A 18 10.15 27.01 -3.40
C GLY A 18 10.08 25.56 -2.91
N ALA A 19 11.22 24.96 -2.58
CA ALA A 19 11.29 23.58 -2.11
C ALA A 19 10.60 23.38 -0.74
N SER A 20 10.61 24.38 0.13
CA SER A 20 9.94 24.30 1.43
C SER A 20 8.42 24.13 1.29
N THR A 21 7.80 24.69 0.24
CA THR A 21 6.36 24.48 -0.01
C THR A 21 6.03 23.01 -0.32
N ALA A 22 6.91 22.28 -1.00
CA ALA A 22 6.73 20.85 -1.22
C ALA A 22 6.88 20.04 0.10
N LEU A 23 7.78 20.46 1.00
CA LEU A 23 7.95 19.82 2.31
C LEU A 23 6.71 20.02 3.21
N VAL A 24 6.06 21.18 3.16
CA VAL A 24 4.82 21.41 3.90
C VAL A 24 3.71 20.44 3.46
N MET A 25 3.62 20.11 2.17
CA MET A 25 2.67 19.09 1.70
C MET A 25 2.94 17.72 2.33
N ILE A 26 4.20 17.31 2.46
CA ILE A 26 4.58 16.06 3.14
C ILE A 26 4.14 16.10 4.61
N VAL A 27 4.36 17.23 5.29
CA VAL A 27 3.92 17.42 6.68
C VAL A 27 2.40 17.39 6.81
N ILE A 28 1.65 17.97 5.88
CA ILE A 28 0.18 17.87 5.86
C ILE A 28 -0.24 16.40 5.72
N ILE A 29 0.41 15.64 4.84
CA ILE A 29 0.07 14.24 4.60
C ILE A 29 0.36 13.39 5.84
N PHE A 30 1.62 13.36 6.29
CA PHE A 30 2.01 12.52 7.42
C PHE A 30 1.44 13.04 8.73
N GLY A 31 1.39 14.35 8.95
CA GLY A 31 0.81 14.95 10.15
C GLY A 31 -0.70 14.73 10.24
N GLY A 32 -1.43 14.78 9.12
CA GLY A 32 -2.86 14.48 9.09
C GLY A 32 -3.16 13.02 9.41
N ILE A 33 -2.40 12.10 8.80
CA ILE A 33 -2.58 10.65 8.98
C ILE A 33 -2.14 10.21 10.38
N LEU A 34 -0.89 10.52 10.77
CA LEU A 34 -0.32 10.08 12.05
C LEU A 34 -0.95 10.81 13.25
N GLY A 35 -1.40 12.05 13.04
CA GLY A 35 -2.13 12.80 14.05
C GLY A 35 -3.57 12.35 14.25
N GLY A 36 -4.06 11.39 13.45
CA GLY A 36 -5.43 10.88 13.54
C GLY A 36 -6.52 11.90 13.20
N ILE A 37 -6.15 13.00 12.54
CA ILE A 37 -7.08 14.09 12.19
C ILE A 37 -8.04 13.62 11.10
N ALA A 38 -7.51 12.91 10.11
CA ALA A 38 -8.27 12.42 8.98
C ALA A 38 -7.62 11.18 8.36
N THR A 39 -8.41 10.38 7.66
CA THR A 39 -7.96 9.19 6.93
C THR A 39 -7.10 9.56 5.71
N PRO A 40 -6.31 8.61 5.15
CA PRO A 40 -5.44 8.92 4.01
C PRO A 40 -6.16 9.53 2.80
N THR A 41 -7.41 9.15 2.57
CA THR A 41 -8.24 9.67 1.47
C THR A 41 -8.66 11.13 1.70
N GLU A 42 -9.05 11.48 2.92
CA GLU A 42 -9.41 12.84 3.32
C GLU A 42 -8.18 13.75 3.31
N VAL A 43 -7.06 13.27 3.86
CA VAL A 43 -5.79 13.99 3.85
C VAL A 43 -5.30 14.28 2.43
N ALA A 44 -5.48 13.34 1.49
CA ALA A 44 -5.19 13.58 0.08
C ALA A 44 -6.04 14.72 -0.51
N ALA A 45 -7.31 14.85 -0.12
CA ALA A 45 -8.16 15.96 -0.54
C ALA A 45 -7.62 17.32 -0.03
N PHE A 46 -7.20 17.38 1.24
CA PHE A 46 -6.53 18.56 1.80
C PHE A 46 -5.22 18.88 1.07
N ALA A 47 -4.42 17.87 0.73
CA ALA A 47 -3.18 18.05 -0.04
C ALA A 47 -3.44 18.63 -1.44
N VAL A 48 -4.52 18.22 -2.11
CA VAL A 48 -4.93 18.81 -3.40
C VAL A 48 -5.34 20.27 -3.23
N VAL A 49 -6.15 20.60 -2.23
CA VAL A 49 -6.53 22.01 -1.93
C VAL A 49 -5.28 22.84 -1.67
N TYR A 50 -4.34 22.32 -0.86
CA TYR A 50 -3.05 22.97 -0.63
C TYR A 50 -2.27 23.19 -1.94
N ALA A 51 -2.21 22.18 -2.81
CA ALA A 51 -1.54 22.29 -4.11
C ALA A 51 -2.15 23.40 -4.99
N PHE A 52 -3.48 23.55 -4.99
CA PHE A 52 -4.17 24.63 -5.68
C PHE A 52 -3.83 26.00 -5.10
N VAL A 53 -3.83 26.14 -3.78
CA VAL A 53 -3.50 27.40 -3.10
C VAL A 53 -2.05 27.80 -3.38
N VAL A 54 -1.11 26.87 -3.26
CA VAL A 54 0.31 27.12 -3.50
C VAL A 54 0.58 27.39 -4.98
N GLY A 55 0.06 26.56 -5.89
CA GLY A 55 0.21 26.73 -7.33
C GLY A 55 -0.40 28.05 -7.82
N GLY A 56 -1.56 28.43 -7.28
CA GLY A 56 -2.30 29.63 -7.66
C GLY A 56 -1.74 30.92 -7.06
N LEU A 57 -1.48 30.95 -5.75
CA LEU A 57 -1.12 32.19 -5.04
C LEU A 57 0.40 32.41 -4.93
N ILE A 58 1.17 31.34 -4.71
CA ILE A 58 2.62 31.42 -4.48
C ILE A 58 3.37 31.36 -5.82
N PHE A 59 3.16 30.29 -6.59
CA PHE A 59 3.84 30.13 -7.89
C PHE A 59 3.16 30.93 -9.00
N ARG A 60 1.85 31.21 -8.89
CA ARG A 60 1.06 31.96 -9.89
C ARG A 60 1.12 31.35 -11.28
N GLU A 61 1.19 30.03 -11.37
CA GLU A 61 1.32 29.29 -12.63
C GLU A 61 -0.03 28.75 -13.15
N MET A 62 -1.09 28.86 -12.35
CA MET A 62 -2.41 28.31 -12.68
C MET A 62 -3.22 29.22 -13.62
N LYS A 63 -3.15 28.95 -14.92
CA LYS A 63 -4.09 29.51 -15.90
C LYS A 63 -5.35 28.65 -15.96
N VAL A 64 -6.54 29.27 -15.95
CA VAL A 64 -7.85 28.59 -15.92
C VAL A 64 -7.97 27.48 -16.98
N GLY A 65 -7.51 27.71 -18.21
CA GLY A 65 -7.52 26.70 -19.27
C GLY A 65 -6.61 25.50 -19.01
N MET A 66 -5.41 25.73 -18.46
CA MET A 66 -4.50 24.64 -18.06
C MET A 66 -5.05 23.89 -16.85
N THR A 67 -5.68 24.61 -15.92
CA THR A 67 -6.35 24.04 -14.76
C THR A 67 -7.46 23.07 -15.17
N ALA A 68 -8.34 23.49 -16.09
CA ALA A 68 -9.41 22.64 -16.61
C ALA A 68 -8.85 21.40 -17.34
N SER A 69 -7.81 21.59 -18.16
CA SER A 69 -7.17 20.48 -18.89
C SER A 69 -6.57 19.43 -17.95
N PHE A 70 -5.85 19.84 -16.89
CA PHE A 70 -5.29 18.87 -15.93
C PHE A 70 -6.41 18.17 -15.12
N LEU A 71 -7.49 18.87 -14.77
CA LEU A 71 -8.62 18.27 -14.06
C LEU A 71 -9.30 17.19 -14.91
N VAL A 72 -9.56 17.46 -16.19
CA VAL A 72 -10.15 16.45 -17.11
C VAL A 72 -9.22 15.26 -17.27
N ARG A 73 -7.91 15.50 -17.40
CA ARG A 73 -6.92 14.41 -17.50
C ARG A 73 -6.88 13.57 -16.22
N SER A 74 -6.87 14.20 -15.06
CA SER A 74 -6.92 13.50 -13.76
C SER A 74 -8.21 12.72 -13.59
N ALA A 75 -9.36 13.30 -13.95
CA ALA A 75 -10.64 12.61 -13.92
C ALA A 75 -10.69 11.40 -14.85
N SER A 76 -10.11 11.51 -16.05
CA SER A 76 -10.02 10.39 -17.00
C SER A 76 -9.13 9.26 -16.47
N LEU A 77 -7.96 9.58 -15.90
CA LEU A 77 -7.08 8.59 -15.26
C LEU A 77 -7.77 7.91 -14.08
N SER A 78 -8.39 8.69 -13.19
CA SER A 78 -9.15 8.15 -12.06
C SER A 78 -10.32 7.29 -12.52
N GLY A 79 -11.06 7.69 -13.57
CA GLY A 79 -12.16 6.91 -14.13
C GLY A 79 -11.71 5.55 -14.65
N MET A 80 -10.58 5.50 -15.37
CA MET A 80 -9.98 4.25 -15.82
C MET A 80 -9.57 3.35 -14.65
N ILE A 81 -8.96 3.92 -13.60
CA ILE A 81 -8.57 3.19 -12.39
C ILE A 81 -9.80 2.64 -11.66
N LEU A 82 -10.81 3.49 -11.45
CA LEU A 82 -12.06 3.11 -10.79
C LEU A 82 -12.81 2.03 -11.57
N PHE A 83 -12.73 2.03 -12.91
CA PHE A 83 -13.31 0.97 -13.73
C PHE A 83 -12.61 -0.38 -13.50
N ILE A 84 -11.28 -0.41 -13.47
CA ILE A 84 -10.50 -1.62 -13.16
C ILE A 84 -10.85 -2.13 -11.75
N VAL A 85 -10.90 -1.22 -10.77
CA VAL A 85 -11.25 -1.55 -9.39
C VAL A 85 -12.69 -2.07 -9.29
N ALA A 86 -13.65 -1.44 -9.96
CA ALA A 86 -15.04 -1.89 -9.97
C ALA A 86 -15.20 -3.30 -10.53
N ALA A 87 -14.49 -3.63 -11.62
CA ALA A 87 -14.48 -4.98 -12.18
C ALA A 87 -13.86 -5.99 -11.20
N ALA A 88 -12.76 -5.64 -10.52
CA ALA A 88 -12.17 -6.49 -9.49
C ALA A 88 -13.10 -6.72 -8.30
N GLN A 89 -13.86 -5.68 -7.90
CA GLN A 89 -14.82 -5.77 -6.80
C GLN A 89 -15.96 -6.76 -7.08
N ALA A 90 -16.35 -6.97 -8.35
CA ALA A 90 -17.32 -8.01 -8.70
C ALA A 90 -16.79 -9.42 -8.37
N VAL A 91 -15.50 -9.69 -8.64
CA VAL A 91 -14.86 -10.97 -8.29
C VAL A 91 -14.76 -11.12 -6.77
N THR A 92 -14.32 -10.08 -6.07
CA THR A 92 -14.29 -10.03 -4.60
C THR A 92 -15.66 -10.33 -4.00
N TYR A 93 -16.72 -9.75 -4.56
CA TYR A 93 -18.09 -9.98 -4.10
C TYR A 93 -18.49 -11.45 -4.27
N VAL A 94 -18.26 -12.05 -5.45
CA VAL A 94 -18.59 -13.46 -5.70
C VAL A 94 -17.84 -14.38 -4.74
N LEU A 95 -16.52 -14.19 -4.57
CA LEU A 95 -15.73 -15.00 -3.64
C LEU A 95 -16.22 -14.89 -2.19
N THR A 96 -16.63 -13.68 -1.79
CA THR A 96 -17.16 -13.44 -0.44
C THR A 96 -18.55 -14.04 -0.28
N ALA A 97 -19.40 -13.96 -1.31
CA ALA A 97 -20.74 -14.54 -1.32
C ALA A 97 -20.69 -16.08 -1.25
N GLU A 98 -19.75 -16.69 -1.96
CA GLU A 98 -19.44 -18.14 -1.91
C GLU A 98 -18.67 -18.55 -0.64
N GLN A 99 -18.43 -17.62 0.29
CA GLN A 99 -17.73 -17.85 1.57
C GLN A 99 -16.32 -18.46 1.40
N VAL A 100 -15.68 -18.25 0.26
CA VAL A 100 -14.34 -18.79 -0.03
C VAL A 100 -13.31 -18.38 1.03
N PRO A 101 -13.21 -17.10 1.45
CA PRO A 101 -12.31 -16.69 2.53
C PRO A 101 -12.52 -17.47 3.83
N GLN A 102 -13.78 -17.72 4.20
CA GLN A 102 -14.16 -18.40 5.43
C GLN A 102 -13.79 -19.89 5.37
N THR A 103 -14.12 -20.58 4.26
CA THR A 103 -13.78 -22.00 4.07
C THR A 103 -12.28 -22.23 4.06
N MET A 104 -11.51 -21.36 3.41
CA MET A 104 -10.05 -21.45 3.40
C MET A 104 -9.46 -21.24 4.80
N ALA A 105 -9.95 -20.27 5.56
CA ALA A 105 -9.48 -20.03 6.92
C ALA A 105 -9.83 -21.20 7.88
N GLN A 106 -11.02 -21.79 7.76
CA GLN A 106 -11.36 -23.01 8.52
C GLN A 106 -10.44 -24.18 8.16
N SER A 107 -10.08 -24.31 6.88
CA SER A 107 -9.12 -25.33 6.43
C SER A 107 -7.73 -25.11 7.05
N LEU A 108 -7.31 -23.85 7.16
CA LEU A 108 -6.05 -23.50 7.84
C LEU A 108 -6.07 -23.84 9.33
N VAL A 109 -7.21 -23.68 10.03
CA VAL A 109 -7.37 -24.11 11.42
C VAL A 109 -7.12 -25.62 11.55
N GLY A 110 -7.76 -26.42 10.69
CA GLY A 110 -7.60 -27.88 10.71
C GLY A 110 -6.14 -28.30 10.47
N LEU A 111 -5.45 -27.65 9.54
CA LEU A 111 -4.04 -27.90 9.26
C LEU A 111 -3.13 -27.49 10.44
N ALA A 112 -3.44 -26.37 11.09
CA ALA A 112 -2.67 -25.88 12.23
C ALA A 112 -2.69 -26.85 13.41
N GLN A 113 -3.86 -27.42 13.72
CA GLN A 113 -4.00 -28.41 14.79
C GLN A 113 -3.22 -29.70 14.49
N ALA A 114 -3.06 -30.07 13.22
CA ALA A 114 -2.40 -31.31 12.82
C ALA A 114 -0.87 -31.20 12.67
N HIS A 115 -0.34 -30.03 12.30
CA HIS A 115 1.08 -29.89 11.88
C HIS A 115 1.85 -28.74 12.56
N GLY A 116 1.21 -27.99 13.47
CA GLY A 116 1.86 -26.98 14.30
C GLY A 116 2.01 -25.58 13.67
N THR A 117 2.55 -24.66 14.45
CA THR A 117 2.59 -23.21 14.19
C THR A 117 3.31 -22.82 12.89
N TRP A 118 4.42 -23.49 12.57
CA TRP A 118 5.23 -23.14 11.39
C TRP A 118 4.54 -23.43 10.07
N LEU A 119 3.89 -24.60 9.96
CA LEU A 119 3.15 -24.95 8.76
C LEU A 119 1.93 -24.06 8.60
N PHE A 120 1.24 -23.74 9.69
CA PHE A 120 0.14 -22.76 9.68
C PHE A 120 0.61 -21.42 9.11
N LEU A 121 1.70 -20.84 9.62
CA LEU A 121 2.19 -19.54 9.16
C LEU A 121 2.59 -19.55 7.67
N LEU A 122 3.25 -20.60 7.19
CA LEU A 122 3.64 -20.70 5.78
C LEU A 122 2.43 -20.83 4.85
N VAL A 123 1.51 -21.74 5.15
CA VAL A 123 0.31 -21.96 4.32
C VAL A 123 -0.62 -20.76 4.39
N CYS A 124 -0.78 -20.15 5.57
CA CYS A 124 -1.52 -18.91 5.77
C CYS A 124 -0.91 -17.77 4.94
N THR A 125 0.41 -17.57 4.99
CA THR A 125 1.09 -16.55 4.18
C THR A 125 0.86 -16.77 2.68
N ALA A 126 1.02 -18.00 2.20
CA ALA A 126 0.80 -18.33 0.79
C ALA A 126 -0.66 -18.08 0.38
N MET A 127 -1.62 -18.47 1.22
CA MET A 127 -3.04 -18.24 1.02
C MET A 127 -3.36 -16.74 0.98
N LEU A 128 -2.82 -15.95 1.91
CA LEU A 128 -2.98 -14.50 1.94
C LEU A 128 -2.38 -13.88 0.67
N ILE A 129 -1.19 -14.29 0.20
CA ILE A 129 -0.63 -13.78 -1.06
C ILE A 129 -1.60 -14.01 -2.23
N VAL A 130 -2.18 -15.20 -2.35
CA VAL A 130 -3.15 -15.51 -3.41
C VAL A 130 -4.39 -14.64 -3.27
N MET A 131 -4.95 -14.55 -2.07
CA MET A 131 -6.14 -13.73 -1.79
C MET A 131 -5.87 -12.24 -2.02
N GLY A 132 -4.65 -11.75 -1.75
CA GLY A 132 -4.28 -10.34 -1.92
C GLY A 132 -4.12 -9.91 -3.35
N SER A 133 -3.93 -10.87 -4.26
CA SER A 133 -3.96 -10.57 -5.68
C SER A 133 -5.37 -10.21 -6.17
N VAL A 134 -6.41 -10.72 -5.50
CA VAL A 134 -7.81 -10.54 -5.89
C VAL A 134 -8.52 -9.51 -5.03
N LEU A 135 -8.34 -9.60 -3.71
CA LEU A 135 -8.98 -8.74 -2.73
C LEU A 135 -8.16 -7.48 -2.53
N GLU A 136 -8.85 -6.34 -2.54
CA GLU A 136 -8.27 -5.08 -2.09
C GLU A 136 -7.96 -5.15 -0.58
N GLY A 137 -6.93 -4.42 -0.14
CA GLY A 137 -6.32 -4.61 1.18
C GLY A 137 -7.29 -4.39 2.34
N ALA A 138 -8.15 -3.38 2.26
CA ALA A 138 -9.08 -3.07 3.34
C ALA A 138 -10.17 -4.14 3.55
N PRO A 139 -10.92 -4.60 2.52
CA PRO A 139 -11.85 -5.72 2.66
C PRO A 139 -11.18 -7.00 3.18
N ALA A 140 -9.98 -7.31 2.68
CA ALA A 140 -9.27 -8.52 3.09
C ALA A 140 -8.89 -8.49 4.58
N LEU A 141 -8.39 -7.34 5.08
CA LEU A 141 -8.08 -7.14 6.50
C LEU A 141 -9.31 -7.30 7.40
N ILE A 142 -10.46 -6.77 6.97
CA ILE A 142 -11.73 -6.86 7.72
C ILE A 142 -12.21 -8.31 7.82
N ILE A 143 -11.98 -9.12 6.79
CA ILE A 143 -12.41 -10.53 6.76
C ILE A 143 -11.39 -11.44 7.46
N PHE A 144 -10.12 -11.39 7.05
CA PHE A 144 -9.08 -12.30 7.51
C PHE A 144 -8.52 -11.96 8.88
N GLY A 145 -8.45 -10.67 9.23
CA GLY A 145 -7.95 -10.21 10.53
C GLY A 145 -8.64 -10.91 11.70
N PRO A 146 -9.96 -10.74 11.90
CA PRO A 146 -10.66 -11.35 13.03
C PRO A 146 -10.74 -12.88 12.93
N LEU A 147 -10.62 -13.45 11.73
CA LEU A 147 -10.73 -14.89 11.54
C LEU A 147 -9.41 -15.61 11.85
N LEU A 148 -8.27 -15.08 11.40
CA LEU A 148 -6.96 -15.72 11.50
C LEU A 148 -6.16 -15.30 12.72
N LEU A 149 -6.32 -14.06 13.21
CA LEU A 149 -5.57 -13.55 14.35
C LEU A 149 -5.79 -14.39 15.63
N PRO A 150 -7.03 -14.74 16.03
CA PRO A 150 -7.24 -15.52 17.26
C PRO A 150 -6.61 -16.91 17.21
N ILE A 151 -6.47 -17.49 16.01
CA ILE A 151 -5.83 -18.80 15.81
C ILE A 151 -4.32 -18.66 15.93
N ALA A 152 -3.74 -17.62 15.31
CA ALA A 152 -2.32 -17.33 15.41
C ALA A 152 -1.89 -17.14 16.87
N VAL A 153 -2.68 -16.39 17.65
CA VAL A 153 -2.43 -16.18 19.09
C VAL A 153 -2.50 -17.49 19.89
N GLN A 154 -3.49 -18.35 19.62
CA GLN A 154 -3.58 -19.68 20.25
C GLN A 154 -2.36 -20.57 19.95
N LEU A 155 -1.74 -20.40 18.79
CA LEU A 155 -0.53 -21.10 18.37
C LEU A 155 0.77 -20.48 18.91
N GLY A 156 0.65 -19.46 19.78
CA GLY A 156 1.78 -18.76 20.41
C GLY A 156 2.41 -17.66 19.55
N VAL A 157 1.77 -17.26 18.44
CA VAL A 157 2.24 -16.16 17.59
C VAL A 157 1.77 -14.83 18.19
N ASN A 158 2.68 -13.87 18.29
CA ASN A 158 2.34 -12.54 18.78
C ASN A 158 1.44 -11.78 17.78
N GLU A 159 0.47 -11.03 18.30
CA GLU A 159 -0.52 -10.28 17.50
C GLU A 159 0.14 -9.30 16.51
N LEU A 160 1.19 -8.60 16.93
CA LEU A 160 1.91 -7.63 16.11
C LEU A 160 2.68 -8.31 14.98
N GLN A 161 3.34 -9.44 15.28
CA GLN A 161 4.02 -10.24 14.25
C GLN A 161 3.02 -10.73 13.20
N PHE A 162 1.87 -11.27 13.64
CA PHE A 162 0.86 -11.77 12.74
C PHE A 162 0.21 -10.65 11.91
N GLY A 163 -0.07 -9.49 12.52
CA GLY A 163 -0.59 -8.32 11.82
C GLY A 163 0.36 -7.83 10.72
N ILE A 164 1.66 -7.74 11.02
CA ILE A 164 2.68 -7.38 10.02
C ILE A 164 2.74 -8.42 8.90
N LEU A 165 2.76 -9.71 9.26
CA LEU A 165 2.77 -10.80 8.29
C LEU A 165 1.55 -10.76 7.37
N LEU A 166 0.37 -10.52 7.92
CA LEU A 166 -0.87 -10.39 7.18
C LEU A 166 -0.80 -9.21 6.20
N ILE A 167 -0.43 -8.01 6.66
CA ILE A 167 -0.33 -6.82 5.81
C ILE A 167 0.70 -7.01 4.70
N LEU A 168 1.88 -7.56 5.00
CA LEU A 168 2.94 -7.79 4.02
C LEU A 168 2.56 -8.86 2.99
N ALA A 169 1.95 -9.97 3.42
CA ALA A 169 1.49 -11.03 2.53
C ALA A 169 0.42 -10.51 1.55
N MET A 170 -0.54 -9.73 2.07
CA MET A 170 -1.59 -9.11 1.27
C MET A 170 -1.02 -8.08 0.30
N GLY A 171 -0.10 -7.23 0.77
CA GLY A 171 0.59 -6.25 -0.06
C GLY A 171 1.42 -6.91 -1.17
N LEU A 172 2.07 -8.04 -0.88
CA LEU A 172 2.77 -8.82 -1.90
C LEU A 172 1.80 -9.32 -2.98
N GLY A 173 0.66 -9.89 -2.58
CA GLY A 173 -0.39 -10.32 -3.49
C GLY A 173 -0.89 -9.18 -4.39
N LEU A 174 -1.15 -8.01 -3.80
CA LEU A 174 -1.68 -6.82 -4.48
C LEU A 174 -0.78 -6.34 -5.62
N PHE A 175 0.54 -6.55 -5.51
CA PHE A 175 1.52 -6.20 -6.52
C PHE A 175 2.07 -7.40 -7.32
N SER A 176 1.61 -8.62 -7.06
CA SER A 176 2.10 -9.82 -7.74
C SER A 176 1.51 -9.95 -9.14
N PRO A 177 2.33 -10.01 -10.21
CA PRO A 177 1.86 -10.42 -11.53
C PRO A 177 1.31 -11.86 -11.49
N PRO A 178 0.30 -12.25 -12.29
CA PRO A 178 -0.41 -11.45 -13.30
C PRO A 178 -1.72 -10.82 -12.79
N LEU A 179 -2.17 -11.08 -11.57
CA LEU A 179 -3.51 -10.70 -11.08
C LEU A 179 -3.53 -9.48 -10.16
N GLY A 180 -2.39 -9.02 -9.65
CA GLY A 180 -2.31 -7.93 -8.67
C GLY A 180 -2.96 -6.63 -9.15
N VAL A 181 -4.14 -6.32 -8.61
CA VAL A 181 -4.91 -5.12 -8.97
C VAL A 181 -4.11 -3.84 -8.70
N GLY A 182 -3.29 -3.82 -7.64
CA GLY A 182 -2.42 -2.68 -7.32
C GLY A 182 -1.29 -2.48 -8.34
N LEU A 183 -0.79 -3.56 -8.95
CA LEU A 183 0.16 -3.45 -10.05
C LEU A 183 -0.50 -2.85 -11.31
N TYR A 184 -1.73 -3.28 -11.64
CA TYR A 184 -2.47 -2.72 -12.77
C TYR A 184 -2.78 -1.24 -12.57
N THR A 185 -3.23 -0.84 -11.38
CA THR A 185 -3.51 0.57 -11.08
C THR A 185 -2.23 1.41 -11.12
N ALA A 186 -1.10 0.90 -10.60
CA ALA A 186 0.18 1.58 -10.71
C ALA A 186 0.65 1.75 -12.16
N CYS A 187 0.48 0.72 -13.02
CA CYS A 187 0.80 0.79 -14.44
C CYS A 187 -0.09 1.79 -15.18
N ALA A 188 -1.39 1.82 -14.85
CA ALA A 188 -2.36 2.78 -15.37
C ALA A 188 -2.00 4.24 -15.02
N ILE A 189 -1.55 4.49 -13.78
CA ILE A 189 -1.07 5.81 -13.35
C ILE A 189 0.24 6.17 -14.06
N GLY A 190 1.17 5.22 -14.15
CA GLY A 190 2.49 5.41 -14.76
C GLY A 190 2.48 5.49 -16.29
N GLY A 191 1.38 5.13 -16.94
CA GLY A 191 1.27 5.09 -18.40
C GLY A 191 2.22 4.08 -19.06
N VAL A 192 2.56 3.00 -18.34
CA VAL A 192 3.48 1.95 -18.81
C VAL A 192 2.73 0.62 -18.95
N PRO A 193 3.00 -0.15 -20.02
CA PRO A 193 2.35 -1.45 -20.22
C PRO A 193 2.86 -2.46 -19.18
N MET A 194 1.93 -3.27 -18.66
CA MET A 194 2.21 -4.20 -17.56
C MET A 194 3.31 -5.20 -17.91
N GLU A 195 3.43 -5.63 -19.16
CA GLU A 195 4.46 -6.60 -19.59
C GLU A 195 5.87 -6.08 -19.35
N LYS A 196 6.07 -4.75 -19.45
CA LYS A 196 7.38 -4.12 -19.19
C LYS A 196 7.70 -4.02 -17.71
N VAL A 197 6.69 -4.00 -16.85
CA VAL A 197 6.84 -3.80 -15.40
C VAL A 197 6.84 -5.14 -14.64
N ALA A 198 6.12 -6.15 -15.13
CA ALA A 198 5.97 -7.44 -14.48
C ALA A 198 7.32 -8.11 -14.21
N ARG A 199 8.20 -8.20 -15.22
CA ARG A 199 9.50 -8.88 -15.08
C ARG A 199 10.47 -8.16 -14.13
N PRO A 200 10.65 -6.82 -14.20
CA PRO A 200 11.42 -6.09 -13.19
C PRO A 200 10.85 -6.24 -11.78
N MET A 201 9.52 -6.26 -11.62
CA MET A 201 8.89 -6.35 -10.30
C MET A 201 9.14 -7.66 -9.57
N VAL A 202 9.36 -8.77 -10.28
CA VAL A 202 9.67 -10.07 -9.65
C VAL A 202 10.88 -9.96 -8.70
N LYS A 203 11.88 -9.14 -9.01
CA LYS A 203 13.04 -8.94 -8.13
C LYS A 203 12.65 -8.29 -6.79
N TYR A 204 11.75 -7.31 -6.84
CA TYR A 204 11.25 -6.63 -5.65
C TYR A 204 10.32 -7.54 -4.85
N LEU A 205 9.45 -8.29 -5.53
CA LEU A 205 8.58 -9.29 -4.90
C LEU A 205 9.41 -10.37 -4.19
N ALA A 206 10.47 -10.86 -4.82
CA ALA A 206 11.38 -11.84 -4.21
C ALA A 206 12.02 -11.28 -2.92
N ALA A 207 12.42 -10.01 -2.90
CA ALA A 207 12.92 -9.38 -1.68
C ALA A 207 11.86 -9.35 -0.55
N ILE A 208 10.60 -9.06 -0.88
CA ILE A 208 9.50 -9.07 0.09
C ILE A 208 9.20 -10.50 0.57
N VAL A 209 9.27 -11.52 -0.31
CA VAL A 209 9.16 -12.94 0.11
C VAL A 209 10.24 -13.29 1.11
N VAL A 210 11.49 -12.88 0.87
CA VAL A 210 12.61 -13.12 1.80
C VAL A 210 12.34 -12.48 3.15
N VAL A 211 11.84 -11.24 3.16
CA VAL A 211 11.43 -10.55 4.40
C VAL A 211 10.30 -11.30 5.11
N LEU A 212 9.27 -11.75 4.38
CA LEU A 212 8.16 -12.54 4.95
C LEU A 212 8.65 -13.83 5.60
N ILE A 213 9.52 -14.58 4.90
CA ILE A 213 10.15 -15.80 5.46
C ILE A 213 10.96 -15.44 6.71
N GLY A 214 11.72 -14.35 6.66
CA GLY A 214 12.46 -13.85 7.81
C GLY A 214 11.55 -13.57 9.01
N ILE A 215 10.42 -12.89 8.80
CA ILE A 215 9.46 -12.57 9.86
C ILE A 215 8.80 -13.82 10.43
N ILE A 216 8.54 -14.85 9.61
CA ILE A 216 8.04 -16.14 10.09
C ILE A 216 9.07 -16.72 11.06
N PHE A 217 10.28 -17.04 10.60
CA PHE A 217 11.25 -17.79 11.40
C PHE A 217 11.91 -16.98 12.53
N PHE A 218 11.96 -15.66 12.41
CA PHE A 218 12.66 -14.78 13.33
C PHE A 218 11.70 -13.67 13.85
N PRO A 219 10.80 -14.00 14.78
CA PRO A 219 9.81 -13.06 15.34
C PRO A 219 10.45 -11.81 15.97
N TRP A 220 11.69 -11.93 16.46
CA TRP A 220 12.44 -10.81 17.02
C TRP A 220 12.67 -9.67 16.01
N LEU A 221 12.70 -9.93 14.69
CA LEU A 221 12.81 -8.86 13.68
C LEU A 221 11.63 -7.88 13.76
N THR A 222 10.43 -8.39 14.04
CA THR A 222 9.24 -7.57 14.21
C THR A 222 9.07 -7.02 15.62
N GLN A 223 9.57 -7.74 16.63
CA GLN A 223 9.33 -7.41 18.04
C GLN A 223 10.45 -6.57 18.67
N ALA A 224 11.67 -6.58 18.11
CA ALA A 224 12.82 -5.90 18.71
C ALA A 224 12.65 -4.38 18.77
N LEU A 225 12.13 -3.76 17.71
CA LEU A 225 11.88 -2.31 17.67
C LEU A 225 10.74 -1.89 18.61
N PRO A 226 9.55 -2.55 18.59
CA PRO A 226 8.49 -2.28 19.56
C PRO A 226 8.93 -2.46 21.01
N HIS A 227 9.62 -3.55 21.37
CA HIS A 227 10.12 -3.75 22.73
C HIS A 227 11.18 -2.70 23.12
N ALA A 228 12.08 -2.33 22.21
CA ALA A 228 13.08 -1.28 22.47
C ALA A 228 12.44 0.10 22.70
N LEU A 229 11.26 0.35 22.12
CA LEU A 229 10.48 1.58 22.28
C LEU A 229 9.44 1.50 23.40
N GLY A 230 9.31 0.35 24.09
CA GLY A 230 8.31 0.13 25.14
C GLY A 230 6.86 0.01 24.64
N LEU A 231 6.69 -0.34 23.37
CA LEU A 231 5.39 -0.46 22.65
C LEU A 231 5.01 -1.92 22.37
N GLY A 232 5.70 -2.89 22.98
CA GLY A 232 5.52 -4.33 22.76
C GLY A 232 4.83 -5.05 23.91
#